data_AF-A0A7D9IV10-F1
#
_entry.id   AF-A0A7D9IV10-F1
#
_cell.length_a   1.000
_cell.length_b   1.000
_cell.length_c   1.000
_cell.angle_alpha   90.00
_cell.angle_beta   90.00
_cell.angle_gamma   90.00
#
_symmetry.space_group_name_H-M   'P 1'
#
loop_
_entity.id
_entity.type
_entity.pdbx_description
1 polymer ?
#
loop_
_entity_poly.entity_id
_entity_poly.type
_entity_poly.pdbx_seq_one_letter_code
_entity_poly.pdbx_strand_id
1 'polypeptide(L)'
;MDSFNEDLKVLDLNDDYDLSVLIDKYENTLKETLQQHAPQKRRIITLRPLSPWYNEEIGQEKRNRRKLERRWRASGLCIDRQLYVKQCETVNAMIKNAKTTYYSSVISSNAHNQKVLFSTVDKLLHRKPEKRYPTASSTTELRNQEEQYAQCVKFINFQEVTEHEIENVIDKVGKKSCELDPVPAKIFQGCQKTLLPIITKISNESLQSGCMPEILKEAVLKPKLKKDSLDYEEYTNFRPISNLKFLSKVIEKVAAGQLLEHLANNKLEEPFQSAYKRFHSAETTLLKVQNDILVAIDNRKCVVLLLLDMSAAFDTVDHELLLQRMFKRFGIDGQVLRWFQSYLQNRTQSVVIDADEDSESVHEAEGPDVSRNEYLHEGGWQNVDNPLHELEFVQNEMHSFHLDQEHLEHRQCTMCKEAWPTRQNLASEVYICYRCKRDKKSPKKFSAENDMDPGTVPA
;
A
#
# COMPACT_ATOMS: atom_id res chain seq x y z
N MET A 1 -14.31 -25.23 20.08
CA MET A 1 -13.82 -25.78 18.80
C MET A 1 -14.59 -27.02 18.43
N ASP A 2 -14.83 -27.97 19.34
CA ASP A 2 -15.59 -29.19 19.01
C ASP A 2 -17.01 -28.91 18.50
N SER A 3 -17.77 -28.03 19.18
CA SER A 3 -19.10 -27.60 18.69
C SER A 3 -19.06 -26.89 17.32
N PHE A 4 -17.98 -26.15 17.02
CA PHE A 4 -17.80 -25.50 15.72
C PHE A 4 -17.52 -26.54 14.63
N ASN A 5 -16.74 -27.58 14.93
CA ASN A 5 -16.48 -28.70 14.02
C ASN A 5 -17.72 -29.54 13.75
N GLU A 6 -18.56 -29.81 14.75
CA GLU A 6 -19.82 -30.51 14.54
C GLU A 6 -20.75 -29.74 13.60
N ASP A 7 -20.89 -28.43 13.79
CA ASP A 7 -21.73 -27.59 12.93
C ASP A 7 -21.19 -27.50 11.49
N LEU A 8 -19.87 -27.62 11.30
CA LEU A 8 -19.25 -27.69 9.96
C LEU A 8 -19.49 -29.02 9.23
N LYS A 9 -19.83 -30.11 9.92
CA LYS A 9 -20.16 -31.39 9.26
C LYS A 9 -21.46 -31.32 8.45
N VAL A 10 -22.22 -30.24 8.60
CA VAL A 10 -23.40 -29.92 7.77
C VAL A 10 -23.02 -29.58 6.31
N LEU A 11 -21.72 -29.36 6.03
CA LEU A 11 -21.21 -29.29 4.65
C LEU A 11 -21.43 -30.62 3.93
N ASP A 12 -22.62 -30.77 3.33
CA ASP A 12 -22.92 -31.92 2.50
C ASP A 12 -22.09 -31.86 1.20
N LEU A 13 -21.24 -32.89 1.01
CA LEU A 13 -20.30 -33.04 -0.10
C LEU A 13 -20.90 -33.84 -1.27
N ASN A 14 -22.09 -34.42 -1.09
CA ASN A 14 -22.60 -35.51 -1.91
C ASN A 14 -23.21 -35.08 -3.25
N ASP A 15 -23.31 -33.79 -3.51
CA ASP A 15 -23.95 -33.27 -4.71
C ASP A 15 -22.92 -32.78 -5.75
N ASP A 16 -23.22 -33.05 -7.02
CA ASP A 16 -22.46 -32.67 -8.21
C ASP A 16 -22.72 -31.19 -8.57
N TYR A 17 -22.36 -30.30 -7.64
CA TYR A 17 -22.52 -28.85 -7.82
C TYR A 17 -21.41 -28.27 -8.70
N ASP A 18 -21.74 -27.24 -9.49
CA ASP A 18 -20.76 -26.40 -10.17
C ASP A 18 -19.75 -25.79 -9.18
N LEU A 19 -18.53 -25.56 -9.64
CA LEU A 19 -17.40 -25.07 -8.83
C LEU A 19 -17.71 -23.75 -8.13
N SER A 20 -18.48 -22.87 -8.78
CA SER A 20 -18.95 -21.61 -8.19
C SER A 20 -19.82 -21.85 -6.94
N VAL A 21 -20.81 -22.75 -7.06
CA VAL A 21 -21.74 -23.12 -5.99
C VAL A 21 -21.03 -23.82 -4.84
N LEU A 22 -20.05 -24.68 -5.12
CA LEU A 22 -19.24 -25.33 -4.09
C LEU A 22 -18.46 -24.31 -3.24
N ILE A 23 -17.89 -23.28 -3.88
CA ILE A 23 -17.12 -22.24 -3.19
C ILE A 23 -18.04 -21.33 -2.39
N ASP A 24 -19.19 -20.95 -2.94
CA ASP A 24 -20.20 -20.16 -2.21
C ASP A 24 -20.70 -20.91 -0.98
N LYS A 25 -20.98 -22.22 -1.10
CA LYS A 25 -21.36 -23.06 0.05
C LYS A 25 -20.25 -23.11 1.09
N TYR A 26 -19.00 -23.28 0.67
CA TYR A 26 -17.83 -23.25 1.56
C TYR A 26 -17.71 -21.91 2.30
N GLU A 27 -17.75 -20.78 1.58
CA GLU A 27 -17.60 -19.45 2.18
C GLU A 27 -18.77 -19.09 3.10
N ASN A 28 -20.01 -19.32 2.67
CA ASN A 28 -21.20 -18.94 3.43
C ASN A 28 -21.34 -19.79 4.68
N THR A 29 -21.16 -21.11 4.60
CA THR A 29 -21.24 -21.99 5.77
C THR A 29 -20.20 -21.60 6.82
N LEU A 30 -18.96 -21.31 6.41
CA LEU A 30 -17.92 -20.87 7.33
C LEU A 30 -18.22 -19.51 7.97
N LYS A 31 -18.70 -18.54 7.19
CA LYS A 31 -19.10 -17.21 7.71
C LYS A 31 -20.27 -17.30 8.68
N GLU A 32 -21.31 -18.06 8.34
CA GLU A 32 -22.50 -18.26 9.18
C GLU A 32 -22.15 -18.98 10.48
N THR A 33 -21.39 -20.08 10.39
CA THR A 33 -20.94 -20.82 11.58
C THR A 33 -20.05 -19.93 12.47
N LEU A 34 -19.16 -19.13 11.88
CA LEU A 34 -18.34 -18.19 12.65
C LEU A 34 -19.20 -17.13 13.34
N GLN A 35 -20.19 -16.58 12.65
CA GLN A 35 -21.08 -15.56 13.20
C GLN A 35 -21.95 -16.11 14.34
N GLN A 36 -22.39 -17.37 14.24
CA GLN A 36 -23.13 -18.06 15.29
C GLN A 36 -22.29 -18.26 16.56
N HIS A 37 -21.05 -18.72 16.42
CA HIS A 37 -20.18 -19.03 17.56
C HIS A 37 -19.42 -17.82 18.12
N ALA A 38 -19.11 -16.83 17.29
CA ALA A 38 -18.26 -15.69 17.62
C ALA A 38 -18.67 -14.40 16.87
N PRO A 39 -19.80 -13.76 17.23
CA PRO A 39 -20.28 -12.57 16.57
C PRO A 39 -19.31 -11.40 16.72
N GLN A 40 -19.03 -10.71 15.61
CA GLN A 40 -18.09 -9.58 15.59
C GLN A 40 -18.59 -8.41 16.44
N LYS A 41 -17.75 -7.92 17.37
CA LYS A 41 -18.01 -6.71 18.16
C LYS A 41 -16.98 -5.63 17.83
N ARG A 42 -17.44 -4.45 17.41
CA ARG A 42 -16.56 -3.30 17.14
C ARG A 42 -16.24 -2.57 18.45
N ARG A 43 -14.99 -2.15 18.62
CA ARG A 43 -14.53 -1.29 19.72
C ARG A 43 -13.62 -0.21 19.16
N ILE A 44 -13.79 1.02 19.62
CA ILE A 44 -12.93 2.14 19.25
C ILE A 44 -11.70 2.11 20.16
N ILE A 45 -10.51 1.92 19.59
CA ILE A 45 -9.23 2.00 20.29
C ILE A 45 -8.48 3.20 19.72
N THR A 46 -8.03 4.11 20.58
CA THR A 46 -7.17 5.23 20.18
C THR A 46 -5.72 4.80 20.41
N LEU A 47 -4.95 4.50 19.37
CA LEU A 47 -3.49 4.41 19.51
C LEU A 47 -2.91 5.82 19.33
N ARG A 48 -1.70 6.01 19.86
CA ARG A 48 -0.96 7.27 19.77
C ARG A 48 0.51 6.91 19.59
N PRO A 49 1.13 7.16 18.42
CA PRO A 49 2.52 6.81 18.22
C PRO A 49 3.42 7.57 19.21
N LEU A 50 4.39 6.86 19.78
CA LEU A 50 5.34 7.44 20.73
C LEU A 50 6.37 8.27 19.97
N SER A 51 6.52 9.55 20.32
CA SER A 51 7.58 10.38 19.73
C SER A 51 8.95 9.95 20.27
N PRO A 52 10.01 9.85 19.44
CA PRO A 52 11.33 9.35 19.87
C PRO A 52 11.99 10.13 21.01
N TRP A 53 11.66 11.42 21.15
CA TRP A 53 12.14 12.31 22.20
C TRP A 53 11.21 12.35 23.43
N TYR A 54 10.14 11.55 23.45
CA TYR A 54 9.16 11.53 24.54
C TYR A 54 9.57 10.54 25.62
N ASN A 55 9.76 11.02 26.85
CA ASN A 55 10.11 10.20 28.01
C ASN A 55 9.02 10.23 29.09
N GLU A 56 9.14 9.34 30.09
CA GLU A 56 8.16 9.18 31.16
C GLU A 56 8.00 10.43 32.02
N GLU A 57 9.08 11.20 32.22
CA GLU A 57 9.09 12.47 32.95
C GLU A 57 8.23 13.54 32.27
N ILE A 58 8.38 13.74 30.95
CA ILE A 58 7.48 14.61 30.17
C ILE A 58 6.04 14.12 30.27
N GLY A 59 5.84 12.79 30.28
CA GLY A 59 4.54 12.18 30.49
C GLY A 59 3.92 12.55 31.84
N GLN A 60 4.70 12.49 32.92
CA GLN A 60 4.25 12.85 34.26
C GLN A 60 3.91 14.33 34.37
N GLU A 61 4.73 15.22 33.81
CA GLU A 61 4.48 16.65 33.84
C GLU A 61 3.29 17.06 32.95
N LYS A 62 3.05 16.37 31.82
CA LYS A 62 1.82 16.53 31.02
C LYS A 62 0.57 16.07 31.78
N ARG A 63 0.66 14.98 32.56
CA ARG A 63 -0.42 14.54 33.45
C ARG A 63 -0.69 15.58 34.53
N ASN A 64 0.35 16.14 35.14
CA ASN A 64 0.23 17.20 36.15
C ASN A 64 -0.41 18.47 35.56
N ARG A 65 0.03 18.90 34.38
CA ARG A 65 -0.59 19.99 33.62
C ARG A 65 -2.10 19.79 33.42
N ARG A 66 -2.52 18.57 33.06
CA ARG A 66 -3.95 18.22 32.89
C ARG A 66 -4.72 18.21 34.21
N LYS A 67 -4.10 17.81 35.32
CA LYS A 67 -4.71 17.90 36.66
C LYS A 67 -4.95 19.37 37.06
N LEU A 68 -3.94 20.23 36.87
CA LEU A 68 -4.04 21.66 37.14
C LEU A 68 -5.04 22.36 36.21
N GLU A 69 -5.10 21.97 34.93
CA GLU A 69 -6.12 22.45 33.98
C GLU A 69 -7.54 22.14 34.47
N ARG A 70 -7.79 20.90 34.89
CA ARG A 70 -9.11 20.49 35.42
C ARG A 70 -9.46 21.22 36.71
N ARG A 71 -8.48 21.37 37.61
CA ARG A 71 -8.66 22.11 38.87
C ARG A 71 -9.02 23.58 38.62
N TRP A 72 -8.27 24.26 37.75
CA TRP A 72 -8.57 25.64 37.36
C TRP A 72 -9.95 25.77 36.71
N ARG A 73 -10.32 24.86 35.79
CA ARG A 73 -11.66 24.86 35.16
C ARG A 73 -12.79 24.64 36.17
N ALA A 74 -12.54 23.94 37.29
CA ALA A 74 -13.53 23.68 38.32
C ALA A 74 -13.61 24.80 39.38
N SER A 75 -12.47 25.37 39.78
CA SER A 75 -12.41 26.38 40.86
C SER A 75 -12.60 27.82 40.36
N GLY A 76 -12.22 28.11 39.11
CA GLY A 76 -12.23 29.47 38.55
C GLY A 76 -11.24 30.45 39.19
N LEU A 77 -10.43 30.01 40.14
CA LEU A 77 -9.53 30.89 40.91
C LEU A 77 -8.29 31.31 40.09
N CYS A 78 -7.84 32.55 40.28
CA CYS A 78 -6.65 33.08 39.60
C CYS A 78 -5.36 32.33 39.97
N ILE A 79 -5.25 31.86 41.22
CA ILE A 79 -4.12 31.10 41.73
C ILE A 79 -3.99 29.76 40.99
N ASP A 80 -5.10 29.06 40.75
CA ASP A 80 -5.10 27.80 40.01
C ASP A 80 -4.75 28.01 38.52
N ARG A 81 -5.13 29.16 37.95
CA ARG A 81 -4.70 29.57 36.61
C ARG A 81 -3.18 29.80 36.55
N GLN A 82 -2.61 30.50 37.53
CA GLN A 82 -1.17 30.74 37.61
C GLN A 82 -0.39 29.42 37.73
N LEU A 83 -0.87 28.48 38.54
CA LEU A 83 -0.28 27.15 38.66
C LEU A 83 -0.33 26.38 37.32
N TYR A 84 -1.46 26.42 36.61
CA TYR A 84 -1.58 25.80 35.28
C TYR A 84 -0.64 26.43 34.24
N VAL A 85 -0.54 27.76 34.18
CA VAL A 85 0.33 28.48 33.24
C VAL A 85 1.80 28.16 33.51
N LYS A 86 2.23 28.22 34.77
CA LYS A 86 3.59 27.84 35.17
C LYS A 86 3.91 26.39 34.75
N GLN A 87 2.96 25.48 34.93
CA GLN A 87 3.11 24.09 34.51
C GLN A 87 3.15 23.93 32.97
N CYS A 88 2.43 24.76 32.22
CA CYS A 88 2.54 24.79 30.75
C CYS A 88 3.95 25.20 30.31
N GLU A 89 4.54 26.22 30.94
CA GLU A 89 5.90 26.68 30.67
C GLU A 89 6.92 25.57 30.96
N THR A 90 6.80 24.90 32.12
CA THR A 90 7.65 23.75 32.48
C THR A 90 7.58 22.64 31.44
N VAL A 91 6.38 22.21 31.05
CA VAL A 91 6.21 21.14 30.04
C VAL A 91 6.78 21.57 28.68
N ASN A 92 6.54 22.82 28.26
CA ASN A 92 7.06 23.33 26.99
C ASN A 92 8.59 23.40 26.99
N ALA A 93 9.20 23.84 28.10
CA ALA A 93 10.65 23.85 28.27
C ALA A 93 11.24 22.44 28.21
N MET A 94 10.62 21.46 28.89
CA MET A 94 11.06 20.07 28.84
C MET A 94 10.96 19.46 27.44
N ILE A 95 9.86 19.71 26.72
CA ILE A 95 9.70 19.24 25.34
C ILE A 95 10.75 19.89 24.43
N LYS A 96 10.99 21.19 24.57
CA LYS A 96 12.01 21.90 23.80
C LYS A 96 13.39 21.31 24.06
N ASN A 97 13.76 21.11 25.32
CA ASN A 97 15.04 20.52 25.70
C ASN A 97 15.20 19.10 25.14
N ALA A 98 14.20 18.23 25.32
CA ALA A 98 14.24 16.86 24.83
C ALA A 98 14.37 16.78 23.30
N LYS A 99 13.65 17.62 22.56
CA LYS A 99 13.82 17.74 21.11
C LYS A 99 15.23 18.20 20.74
N THR A 100 15.74 19.23 21.40
CA THR A 100 17.10 19.75 21.16
C THR A 100 18.14 18.67 21.42
N THR A 101 18.12 18.00 22.58
CA THR A 101 19.05 16.92 22.91
C THR A 101 18.99 15.79 21.88
N TYR A 102 17.78 15.34 21.51
CA TYR A 102 17.61 14.28 20.52
C TYR A 102 18.21 14.67 19.17
N TYR A 103 17.79 15.78 18.57
CA TYR A 103 18.30 16.17 17.24
C TYR A 103 19.79 16.53 17.26
N SER A 104 20.30 17.15 18.34
CA SER A 104 21.73 17.40 18.50
C SER A 104 22.53 16.09 18.56
N SER A 105 22.06 15.09 19.31
CA SER A 105 22.71 13.77 19.37
C SER A 105 22.72 13.07 18.01
N VAL A 106 21.60 13.09 17.28
CA VAL A 106 21.50 12.52 15.92
C VAL A 106 22.49 13.17 14.97
N ILE A 107 22.61 14.50 15.00
CA ILE A 107 23.56 15.25 14.16
C ILE A 107 25.01 14.93 14.53
N SER A 108 25.35 14.95 15.82
CA SER A 108 26.72 14.69 16.29
C SER A 108 27.18 13.26 16.01
N SER A 109 26.33 12.26 16.25
CA SER A 109 26.67 10.84 16.02
C SER A 109 26.75 10.46 14.55
N ASN A 110 26.13 11.23 13.65
CA ASN A 110 26.09 10.95 12.21
C ASN A 110 26.84 11.98 11.36
N ALA A 111 27.81 12.69 11.94
CA ALA A 111 28.57 13.75 11.26
C ALA A 111 29.23 13.31 9.94
N HIS A 112 29.56 12.02 9.81
CA HIS A 112 30.19 11.43 8.61
C HIS A 112 29.17 10.91 7.58
N ASN A 113 27.87 10.86 7.91
CA ASN A 113 26.84 10.30 7.04
C ASN A 113 25.93 11.40 6.49
N GLN A 114 26.32 11.94 5.33
CA GLN A 114 25.63 13.05 4.66
C GLN A 114 24.14 12.76 4.42
N LYS A 115 23.76 11.52 4.07
CA LYS A 115 22.36 11.15 3.80
C LYS A 115 21.45 11.29 5.02
N VAL A 116 21.96 10.93 6.21
CA VAL A 116 21.21 11.05 7.48
C VAL A 116 21.11 12.52 7.89
N LEU A 117 22.16 13.31 7.66
CA LEU A 117 22.15 14.75 7.96
C LEU A 117 21.16 15.51 7.08
N PHE A 118 21.20 15.32 5.76
CA PHE A 118 20.29 15.99 4.82
C PHE A 118 18.83 15.61 5.09
N SER A 119 18.52 14.32 5.29
CA SER A 119 17.15 13.89 5.65
C SER A 119 16.67 14.41 7.01
N THR A 120 17.56 14.56 7.99
CA THR A 120 17.21 15.15 9.30
C THR A 120 16.91 16.65 9.16
N VAL A 121 17.70 17.36 8.36
CA VAL A 121 17.50 18.80 8.07
C VAL A 121 16.23 19.03 7.26
N ASP A 122 15.96 18.22 6.24
CA ASP A 122 14.75 18.34 5.43
C ASP A 122 13.48 18.10 6.25
N LYS A 123 13.51 17.14 7.20
CA LYS A 123 12.43 16.92 8.18
C LYS A 123 12.23 18.11 9.13
N LEU A 124 13.30 18.75 9.59
CA LEU A 124 13.23 19.92 10.48
C LEU A 124 12.73 21.17 9.75
N LEU A 125 12.99 21.26 8.44
CA LEU A 125 12.64 22.41 7.60
C LEU A 125 11.39 22.18 6.74
N HIS A 126 10.71 21.04 6.90
CA HIS A 126 9.54 20.65 6.12
C HIS A 126 9.76 20.75 4.60
N ARG A 127 10.96 20.43 4.12
CA ARG A 127 11.31 20.48 2.70
C ARG A 127 10.88 19.19 2.02
N LYS A 128 10.13 19.30 0.91
CA LYS A 128 9.80 18.17 0.03
C LYS A 128 10.69 18.21 -1.21
N PRO A 129 11.51 17.18 -1.48
CA PRO A 129 12.30 17.14 -2.71
C PRO A 129 11.41 16.80 -3.92
N GLU A 130 11.62 17.52 -5.02
CA GLU A 130 10.94 17.29 -6.29
C GLU A 130 11.70 16.24 -7.10
N LYS A 131 11.02 15.18 -7.55
CA LYS A 131 11.65 14.11 -8.32
C LYS A 131 11.65 14.49 -9.80
N ARG A 132 12.84 14.58 -10.40
CA ARG A 132 13.01 14.70 -11.85
C ARG A 132 13.48 13.36 -12.43
N TYR A 133 12.68 12.81 -13.33
CA TYR A 133 13.02 11.61 -14.08
C TYR A 133 13.67 11.98 -15.43
N PRO A 134 14.62 11.18 -15.95
CA PRO A 134 15.11 11.34 -17.30
C PRO A 134 14.07 10.87 -18.32
N THR A 135 13.94 11.58 -19.43
CA THR A 135 13.07 11.19 -20.55
C THR A 135 13.78 10.13 -21.41
N ALA A 136 13.10 9.02 -21.69
CA ALA A 136 13.58 8.00 -22.63
C ALA A 136 12.54 7.75 -23.73
N SER A 137 13.03 7.68 -24.96
CA SER A 137 12.25 7.51 -26.18
C SER A 137 12.21 6.05 -26.63
N SER A 138 11.11 5.36 -26.30
CA SER A 138 10.61 4.08 -26.89
C SER A 138 11.35 2.77 -26.57
N THR A 139 10.56 1.73 -26.21
CA THR A 139 10.94 0.39 -25.72
C THR A 139 10.77 -0.75 -26.74
N THR A 140 10.71 -0.46 -28.05
CA THR A 140 10.04 -1.38 -29.01
C THR A 140 10.96 -2.24 -29.89
N GLU A 141 12.29 -2.15 -29.83
CA GLU A 141 13.18 -2.79 -30.83
C GLU A 141 14.27 -3.73 -30.26
N LEU A 142 13.94 -4.54 -29.25
CA LEU A 142 14.82 -5.66 -28.81
C LEU A 142 14.11 -7.03 -28.81
N ARG A 143 12.87 -7.08 -29.32
CA ARG A 143 12.05 -8.28 -29.38
C ARG A 143 12.29 -8.94 -30.74
N ASN A 144 13.15 -9.96 -30.76
CA ASN A 144 13.09 -11.15 -31.63
C ASN A 144 14.50 -11.63 -32.00
N GLN A 145 15.00 -12.61 -31.26
CA GLN A 145 15.71 -13.77 -31.80
C GLN A 145 15.94 -14.76 -30.66
N GLU A 146 15.35 -15.95 -30.79
CA GLU A 146 15.82 -17.26 -30.31
C GLU A 146 14.63 -18.21 -30.13
N GLU A 147 14.24 -18.93 -31.19
CA GLU A 147 13.48 -20.17 -31.03
C GLU A 147 13.95 -21.21 -32.05
N GLN A 148 14.88 -22.06 -31.62
CA GLN A 148 15.01 -23.41 -32.14
C GLN A 148 14.97 -24.35 -30.93
N TYR A 149 13.76 -24.64 -30.45
CA TYR A 149 13.56 -25.60 -29.37
C TYR A 149 12.89 -26.86 -29.90
N ALA A 150 13.51 -27.98 -29.57
CA ALA A 150 13.11 -29.33 -29.91
C ALA A 150 11.74 -29.69 -29.30
N GLN A 151 11.14 -30.74 -29.86
CA GLN A 151 9.85 -31.31 -29.48
C GLN A 151 9.77 -31.58 -27.97
N CYS A 152 9.14 -30.66 -27.24
CA CYS A 152 9.02 -30.70 -25.79
C CYS A 152 7.91 -31.69 -25.37
N VAL A 153 8.14 -32.42 -24.27
CA VAL A 153 7.12 -33.27 -23.65
C VAL A 153 5.97 -32.38 -23.18
N LYS A 154 4.75 -32.71 -23.59
CA LYS A 154 3.59 -31.87 -23.31
C LYS A 154 3.01 -32.12 -21.92
N PHE A 155 2.78 -31.06 -21.16
CA PHE A 155 1.99 -31.07 -19.92
C PHE A 155 0.59 -30.53 -20.21
N ILE A 156 -0.37 -31.46 -20.37
CA ILE A 156 -1.70 -31.16 -20.92
C ILE A 156 -2.77 -31.13 -19.83
N ASN A 157 -2.69 -32.03 -18.85
CA ASN A 157 -3.70 -32.23 -17.80
C ASN A 157 -3.04 -32.25 -16.42
N PHE A 158 -3.70 -31.64 -15.44
CA PHE A 158 -3.32 -31.83 -14.04
C PHE A 158 -3.68 -33.25 -13.57
N GLN A 159 -2.91 -33.77 -12.63
CA GLN A 159 -3.26 -34.97 -11.87
C GLN A 159 -4.21 -34.60 -10.73
N GLU A 160 -5.16 -35.49 -10.43
CA GLU A 160 -5.98 -35.35 -9.22
C GLU A 160 -5.12 -35.44 -7.97
N VAL A 161 -5.47 -34.63 -6.98
CA VAL A 161 -4.81 -34.64 -5.68
C VAL A 161 -5.68 -35.26 -4.60
N THR A 162 -5.01 -35.97 -3.71
CA THR A 162 -5.61 -36.61 -2.54
C THR A 162 -5.74 -35.64 -1.37
N GLU A 163 -6.60 -35.97 -0.40
CA GLU A 163 -6.70 -35.25 0.87
C GLU A 163 -5.35 -35.15 1.60
N HIS A 164 -4.53 -36.21 1.56
CA HIS A 164 -3.22 -36.19 2.19
C HIS A 164 -2.25 -35.21 1.51
N GLU A 165 -2.28 -35.10 0.18
CA GLU A 165 -1.48 -34.11 -0.55
C GLU A 165 -1.93 -32.69 -0.25
N ILE A 166 -3.23 -32.45 -0.18
CA ILE A 166 -3.79 -31.16 0.22
C ILE A 166 -3.38 -30.83 1.67
N GLU A 167 -3.47 -31.78 2.60
CA GLU A 167 -3.04 -31.59 4.00
C GLU A 167 -1.56 -31.17 4.06
N ASN A 168 -0.69 -31.87 3.31
CA ASN A 168 0.73 -31.54 3.20
C ASN A 168 0.99 -30.15 2.59
N VAL A 169 0.13 -29.70 1.68
CA VAL A 169 0.18 -28.33 1.11
C VAL A 169 -0.24 -27.32 2.18
N ILE A 170 -1.38 -27.54 2.84
CA ILE A 170 -1.94 -26.67 3.87
C ILE A 170 -0.93 -26.45 5.01
N ASP A 171 -0.25 -27.51 5.45
CA ASP A 171 0.74 -27.43 6.54
C ASP A 171 1.96 -26.57 6.17
N LYS A 172 2.26 -26.45 4.86
CA LYS A 172 3.34 -25.60 4.33
C LYS A 172 2.86 -24.19 4.00
N VAL A 173 1.57 -23.98 3.78
CA VAL A 173 0.99 -22.65 3.53
C VAL A 173 1.05 -21.85 4.83
N GLY A 174 1.71 -20.69 4.79
CA GLY A 174 1.91 -19.86 5.98
C GLY A 174 0.58 -19.49 6.66
N LYS A 175 0.58 -19.48 7.99
CA LYS A 175 -0.60 -19.31 8.86
C LYS A 175 -1.19 -17.89 8.91
N LYS A 176 -1.00 -17.09 7.85
CA LYS A 176 -1.43 -15.70 7.80
C LYS A 176 -2.87 -15.62 7.28
N SER A 177 -3.75 -15.04 8.07
CA SER A 177 -5.12 -14.74 7.64
C SER A 177 -5.14 -13.69 6.54
N CYS A 178 -5.99 -13.89 5.55
CA CYS A 178 -6.52 -12.83 4.70
C CYS A 178 -7.78 -12.24 5.34
N GLU A 179 -8.05 -10.96 5.07
CA GLU A 179 -9.30 -10.30 5.50
C GLU A 179 -10.49 -10.78 4.67
N LEU A 180 -10.23 -11.27 3.47
CA LEU A 180 -11.22 -11.89 2.59
C LEU A 180 -11.50 -13.36 2.95
N ASP A 181 -10.76 -13.95 3.88
CA ASP A 181 -11.02 -15.33 4.30
C ASP A 181 -12.33 -15.40 5.11
N PRO A 182 -13.18 -16.43 4.88
CA PRO A 182 -14.43 -16.59 5.62
C PRO A 182 -14.20 -16.84 7.12
N VAL A 183 -13.01 -17.35 7.48
CA VAL A 183 -12.57 -17.55 8.86
C VAL A 183 -11.08 -17.18 9.01
N PRO A 184 -10.65 -16.65 10.17
CA PRO A 184 -9.24 -16.46 10.47
C PRO A 184 -8.44 -17.78 10.40
N ALA A 185 -7.17 -17.71 9.96
CA ALA A 185 -6.29 -18.88 9.81
C ALA A 185 -6.14 -19.73 11.09
N LYS A 186 -6.26 -19.13 12.28
CA LYS A 186 -6.24 -19.86 13.56
C LYS A 186 -7.49 -20.72 13.76
N ILE A 187 -8.66 -20.22 13.37
CA ILE A 187 -9.92 -20.96 13.46
C ILE A 187 -9.90 -22.08 12.42
N PHE A 188 -9.46 -21.76 11.20
CA PHE A 188 -9.26 -22.72 10.13
C PHE A 188 -8.42 -23.93 10.57
N GLN A 189 -7.29 -23.72 11.27
CA GLN A 189 -6.46 -24.83 11.76
C GLN A 189 -7.17 -25.77 12.72
N GLY A 190 -8.10 -25.26 13.54
CA GLY A 190 -8.87 -26.11 14.44
C GLY A 190 -9.98 -26.91 13.74
N CYS A 191 -10.33 -26.56 12.49
CA CYS A 191 -11.29 -27.29 11.66
C CYS A 191 -10.71 -27.86 10.35
N GLN A 192 -9.38 -27.81 10.17
CA GLN A 192 -8.68 -28.22 8.95
C GLN A 192 -9.09 -29.63 8.51
N LYS A 193 -9.13 -30.60 9.43
CA LYS A 193 -9.50 -31.99 9.13
C LYS A 193 -10.93 -32.13 8.62
N THR A 194 -11.85 -31.35 9.17
CA THR A 194 -13.26 -31.33 8.76
C THR A 194 -13.43 -30.70 7.38
N LEU A 195 -12.61 -29.69 7.05
CA LEU A 195 -12.65 -28.97 5.79
C LEU A 195 -11.81 -29.63 4.68
N LEU A 196 -10.99 -30.62 5.01
CA LEU A 196 -10.08 -31.25 4.06
C LEU A 196 -10.81 -31.84 2.83
N PRO A 197 -11.93 -32.58 2.98
CA PRO A 197 -12.63 -33.15 1.83
C PRO A 197 -13.20 -32.10 0.87
N ILE A 198 -13.81 -31.01 1.39
CA ILE A 198 -14.36 -29.94 0.54
C ILE A 198 -13.25 -29.18 -0.18
N ILE A 199 -12.12 -28.92 0.48
CA ILE A 199 -10.97 -28.22 -0.12
C ILE A 199 -10.35 -29.07 -1.22
N THR A 200 -10.22 -30.38 -1.00
CA THR A 200 -9.74 -31.32 -2.02
C THR A 200 -10.67 -31.36 -3.22
N LYS A 201 -11.99 -31.45 -3.00
CA LYS A 201 -12.98 -31.40 -4.08
C LYS A 201 -12.85 -30.12 -4.89
N ILE A 202 -12.88 -28.95 -4.24
CA ILE A 202 -12.76 -27.65 -4.92
C ILE A 202 -11.43 -27.54 -5.70
N SER A 203 -10.33 -28.04 -5.13
CA SER A 203 -9.02 -28.01 -5.79
C SER A 203 -9.01 -28.87 -7.05
N ASN A 204 -9.52 -30.11 -6.98
CA ASN A 204 -9.63 -31.00 -8.13
C ASN A 204 -10.55 -30.44 -9.20
N GLU A 205 -11.73 -29.93 -8.83
CA GLU A 205 -12.67 -29.30 -9.77
C GLU A 205 -12.05 -28.09 -10.49
N SER A 206 -11.29 -27.26 -9.78
CA SER A 206 -10.56 -26.14 -10.40
C SER A 206 -9.52 -26.62 -11.42
N LEU A 207 -8.72 -27.62 -11.06
CA LEU A 207 -7.69 -28.17 -11.93
C LEU A 207 -8.30 -28.87 -13.15
N GLN A 208 -9.35 -29.67 -12.97
CA GLN A 208 -10.02 -30.44 -14.02
C GLN A 208 -10.85 -29.58 -14.98
N SER A 209 -11.49 -28.53 -14.48
CA SER A 209 -12.15 -27.53 -15.35
C SER A 209 -11.12 -26.69 -16.13
N GLY A 210 -9.87 -26.66 -15.67
CA GLY A 210 -8.82 -25.79 -16.21
C GLY A 210 -9.13 -24.32 -15.94
N CYS A 211 -9.76 -24.02 -14.81
CA CYS A 211 -10.20 -22.67 -14.47
C CYS A 211 -9.93 -22.34 -13.00
N MET A 212 -9.32 -21.18 -12.76
CA MET A 212 -9.27 -20.59 -11.43
C MET A 212 -10.61 -19.91 -11.13
N PRO A 213 -11.29 -20.21 -10.01
CA PRO A 213 -12.57 -19.60 -9.68
C PRO A 213 -12.48 -18.09 -9.49
N GLU A 214 -13.44 -17.33 -10.02
CA GLU A 214 -13.43 -15.87 -9.99
C GLU A 214 -13.42 -15.31 -8.55
N ILE A 215 -14.20 -15.92 -7.64
CA ILE A 215 -14.28 -15.57 -6.22
C ILE A 215 -12.90 -15.68 -5.52
N LEU A 216 -11.99 -16.48 -6.07
CA LEU A 216 -10.64 -16.70 -5.53
C LEU A 216 -9.57 -15.83 -6.20
N LYS A 217 -9.91 -15.05 -7.24
CA LYS A 217 -8.96 -14.17 -7.95
C LYS A 217 -8.75 -12.80 -7.31
N GLU A 218 -9.50 -12.50 -6.25
CA GLU A 218 -9.38 -11.25 -5.51
C GLU A 218 -8.15 -11.24 -4.57
N ALA A 219 -7.41 -10.14 -4.58
CA ALA A 219 -6.24 -9.92 -3.73
C ALA A 219 -6.36 -8.64 -2.88
N VAL A 220 -5.98 -8.72 -1.61
CA VAL A 220 -5.78 -7.52 -0.77
C VAL A 220 -4.33 -7.10 -0.79
N LEU A 221 -4.02 -5.94 -1.37
CA LEU A 221 -2.69 -5.36 -1.34
C LEU A 221 -2.40 -4.72 0.02
N LYS A 222 -1.32 -5.18 0.66
CA LYS A 222 -0.75 -4.56 1.85
C LYS A 222 0.61 -3.95 1.52
N PRO A 223 0.73 -2.61 1.44
CA PRO A 223 2.01 -1.95 1.21
C PRO A 223 2.98 -2.27 2.36
N LYS A 224 4.13 -2.86 2.04
CA LYS A 224 5.20 -3.11 3.02
C LYS A 224 6.44 -2.32 2.65
N LEU A 225 6.97 -1.54 3.58
CA LEU A 225 8.21 -0.81 3.37
C LEU A 225 9.38 -1.76 3.05
N LYS A 226 10.17 -1.45 2.01
CA LYS A 226 11.30 -2.26 1.54
C LYS A 226 12.38 -2.43 2.62
N LYS A 227 12.61 -1.40 3.43
CA LYS A 227 13.52 -1.38 4.60
C LYS A 227 12.99 -0.37 5.61
N ASP A 228 13.10 -0.66 6.90
CA ASP A 228 12.52 0.17 7.97
C ASP A 228 13.09 1.60 8.05
N SER A 229 14.26 1.84 7.44
CA SER A 229 14.94 3.14 7.39
C SER A 229 14.55 4.03 6.21
N LEU A 230 13.70 3.53 5.29
CA LEU A 230 13.27 4.29 4.12
C LEU A 230 12.14 5.26 4.45
N ASP A 231 11.96 6.25 3.58
CA ASP A 231 10.93 7.26 3.76
C ASP A 231 9.53 6.69 3.44
N TYR A 232 8.59 6.93 4.35
CA TYR A 232 7.20 6.46 4.28
C TYR A 232 6.36 7.34 3.33
N GLU A 233 6.79 8.57 3.04
CA GLU A 233 6.12 9.47 2.09
C GLU A 233 6.43 9.12 0.62
N GLU A 234 7.38 8.21 0.39
CA GLU A 234 7.80 7.81 -0.94
C GLU A 234 7.22 6.42 -1.29
N TYR A 235 6.16 6.40 -2.11
CA TYR A 235 5.44 5.17 -2.47
C TYR A 235 6.32 4.10 -3.15
N THR A 236 7.37 4.50 -3.87
CA THR A 236 8.35 3.57 -4.47
C THR A 236 9.17 2.80 -3.43
N ASN A 237 9.16 3.22 -2.16
CA ASN A 237 9.79 2.50 -1.05
C ASN A 237 8.92 1.34 -0.54
N PHE A 238 7.66 1.24 -0.97
CA PHE A 238 6.80 0.13 -0.59
C PHE A 238 6.88 -1.00 -1.62
N ARG A 239 6.62 -2.21 -1.15
CA ARG A 239 6.31 -3.37 -1.97
C ARG A 239 4.81 -3.63 -1.82
N PRO A 240 4.04 -3.69 -2.92
CA PRO A 240 2.67 -4.18 -2.84
C PRO A 240 2.73 -5.68 -2.54
N ILE A 241 2.33 -6.10 -1.34
CA ILE A 241 2.22 -7.53 -1.01
C ILE A 241 0.77 -7.95 -1.19
N SER A 242 0.51 -8.76 -2.21
CA SER A 242 -0.81 -9.35 -2.44
C SER A 242 -1.11 -10.43 -1.39
N ASN A 243 -2.14 -10.20 -0.59
CA ASN A 243 -2.69 -11.17 0.34
C ASN A 243 -3.92 -11.83 -0.30
N LEU A 244 -3.74 -13.07 -0.74
CA LEU A 244 -4.79 -13.87 -1.37
C LEU A 244 -5.59 -14.65 -0.33
N LYS A 245 -6.82 -15.02 -0.69
CA LYS A 245 -7.62 -15.98 0.08
C LYS A 245 -6.84 -17.28 0.30
N PHE A 246 -7.01 -17.90 1.46
CA PHE A 246 -6.34 -19.14 1.82
C PHE A 246 -6.58 -20.25 0.79
N LEU A 247 -7.84 -20.43 0.37
CA LEU A 247 -8.22 -21.42 -0.63
C LEU A 247 -7.52 -21.18 -1.98
N SER A 248 -7.38 -19.91 -2.41
CA SER A 248 -6.60 -19.53 -3.61
C SER A 248 -5.15 -20.02 -3.49
N LYS A 249 -4.50 -19.74 -2.35
CA LYS A 249 -3.10 -20.13 -2.10
C LYS A 249 -2.91 -21.65 -2.12
N VAL A 250 -3.88 -22.43 -1.63
CA VAL A 250 -3.82 -23.90 -1.66
C VAL A 250 -3.84 -24.40 -3.11
N ILE A 251 -4.82 -23.97 -3.91
CA ILE A 251 -4.96 -24.39 -5.31
C ILE A 251 -3.71 -23.97 -6.12
N GLU A 252 -3.23 -22.73 -5.93
CA GLU A 252 -1.99 -22.24 -6.56
C GLU A 252 -0.78 -23.10 -6.23
N LYS A 253 -0.65 -23.55 -4.98
CA LYS A 253 0.47 -24.39 -4.54
C LYS A 253 0.40 -25.78 -5.12
N VAL A 254 -0.80 -26.33 -5.29
CA VAL A 254 -1.01 -27.62 -5.97
C VAL A 254 -0.60 -27.49 -7.44
N ALA A 255 -1.14 -26.51 -8.16
CA ALA A 255 -0.82 -26.28 -9.57
C ALA A 255 0.68 -26.02 -9.79
N ALA A 256 1.29 -25.18 -8.94
CA ALA A 256 2.73 -24.91 -8.99
C ALA A 256 3.57 -26.16 -8.67
N GLY A 257 3.12 -27.02 -7.75
CA GLY A 257 3.79 -28.27 -7.43
C GLY A 257 3.90 -29.18 -8.65
N GLN A 258 2.79 -29.40 -9.34
CA GLN A 258 2.76 -30.24 -10.56
C GLN A 258 3.56 -29.60 -11.71
N LEU A 259 3.49 -28.26 -11.87
CA LEU A 259 4.32 -27.55 -12.85
C LEU A 259 5.82 -27.76 -12.58
N LEU A 260 6.26 -27.57 -11.34
CA LEU A 260 7.67 -27.73 -10.98
C LEU A 260 8.16 -29.16 -11.16
N GLU A 261 7.31 -30.15 -10.88
CA GLU A 261 7.60 -31.56 -11.15
C GLU A 261 7.76 -31.83 -12.64
N HIS A 262 6.85 -31.31 -13.49
CA HIS A 262 7.00 -31.39 -14.95
C HIS A 262 8.32 -30.78 -15.44
N LEU A 263 8.67 -29.60 -14.95
CA LEU A 263 9.92 -28.93 -15.32
C LEU A 263 11.15 -29.75 -14.91
N ALA A 264 11.15 -30.30 -13.70
CA ALA A 264 12.25 -31.11 -13.18
C ALA A 264 12.40 -32.44 -13.93
N ASN A 265 11.30 -33.18 -14.11
CA ASN A 265 11.30 -34.50 -14.77
C ASN A 265 11.73 -34.41 -16.24
N ASN A 266 11.46 -33.29 -16.89
CA ASN A 266 11.80 -33.06 -18.30
C ASN A 266 13.05 -32.19 -18.51
N LYS A 267 13.79 -31.86 -17.44
CA LYS A 267 15.02 -31.04 -17.48
C LYS A 267 14.83 -29.69 -18.20
N LEU A 268 13.69 -29.05 -17.97
CA LEU A 268 13.30 -27.78 -18.60
C LEU A 268 13.69 -26.55 -17.77
N GLU A 269 14.25 -26.75 -16.57
CA GLU A 269 14.71 -25.67 -15.71
C GLU A 269 15.96 -24.97 -16.27
N GLU A 270 16.11 -23.68 -15.96
CA GLU A 270 17.32 -22.93 -16.27
C GLU A 270 18.47 -23.36 -15.33
N PRO A 271 19.59 -23.90 -15.86
CA PRO A 271 20.69 -24.40 -15.03
C PRO A 271 21.31 -23.35 -14.10
N PHE A 272 21.32 -22.07 -14.51
CA PHE A 272 21.93 -20.99 -13.74
C PHE A 272 20.94 -20.19 -12.89
N GLN A 273 19.65 -20.56 -12.90
CA GLN A 273 18.67 -19.97 -12.00
C GLN A 273 18.86 -20.51 -10.58
N SER A 274 19.13 -19.61 -9.63
CA SER A 274 19.19 -19.95 -8.20
C SER A 274 17.96 -19.48 -7.41
N ALA A 275 17.38 -18.34 -7.79
CA ALA A 275 16.21 -17.81 -7.12
C ALA A 275 14.98 -18.71 -7.34
N TYR A 276 14.17 -18.88 -6.29
CA TYR A 276 12.94 -19.66 -6.30
C TYR A 276 13.11 -21.16 -6.64
N LYS A 277 14.34 -21.69 -6.57
CA LYS A 277 14.65 -23.10 -6.83
C LYS A 277 14.94 -23.85 -5.53
N ARG A 278 14.44 -25.09 -5.43
CA ARG A 278 14.70 -25.95 -4.25
C ARG A 278 16.19 -26.24 -4.13
N PHE A 279 16.71 -26.20 -2.91
CA PHE A 279 18.14 -26.43 -2.61
C PHE A 279 19.11 -25.35 -3.15
N HIS A 280 18.59 -24.21 -3.60
CA HIS A 280 19.39 -23.04 -3.96
C HIS A 280 19.09 -21.85 -3.02
N SER A 281 20.08 -20.97 -2.87
CA SER A 281 19.98 -19.73 -2.08
C SER A 281 20.83 -18.62 -2.71
N ALA A 282 20.73 -17.40 -2.20
CA ALA A 282 21.62 -16.30 -2.59
C ALA A 282 23.11 -16.64 -2.34
N GLU A 283 23.40 -17.45 -1.33
CA GLU A 283 24.74 -17.91 -1.01
C GLU A 283 25.27 -18.85 -2.09
N THR A 284 24.44 -19.79 -2.58
CA THR A 284 24.84 -20.70 -3.67
C THR A 284 25.20 -19.94 -4.95
N THR A 285 24.45 -18.88 -5.27
CA THR A 285 24.76 -17.99 -6.40
C THR A 285 26.07 -17.25 -6.18
N LEU A 286 26.24 -16.65 -4.99
CA LEU A 286 27.45 -15.90 -4.67
C LEU A 286 28.70 -16.79 -4.75
N LEU A 287 28.62 -18.01 -4.19
CA LEU A 287 29.71 -19.00 -4.26
C LEU A 287 30.06 -19.35 -5.71
N LYS A 288 29.06 -19.58 -6.56
CA LYS A 288 29.29 -19.88 -7.99
C LYS A 288 29.99 -18.72 -8.70
N VAL A 289 29.48 -17.50 -8.53
CA VAL A 289 30.05 -16.29 -9.14
C VAL A 289 31.47 -16.07 -8.66
N GLN A 290 31.73 -16.18 -7.35
CA GLN A 290 33.07 -16.04 -6.79
C GLN A 290 34.04 -17.09 -7.35
N ASN A 291 33.63 -18.35 -7.42
CA ASN A 291 34.46 -19.41 -7.99
C ASN A 291 34.78 -19.13 -9.47
N ASP A 292 33.81 -18.69 -10.26
CA ASP A 292 34.03 -18.38 -11.69
C ASP A 292 35.01 -17.22 -11.87
N ILE A 293 34.92 -16.20 -11.00
CA ILE A 293 35.88 -15.08 -10.97
C ILE A 293 37.28 -15.61 -10.64
N LEU A 294 37.44 -16.42 -9.59
CA LEU A 294 38.73 -16.96 -9.17
C LEU A 294 39.37 -17.83 -10.26
N VAL A 295 38.60 -18.75 -10.86
CA VAL A 295 39.07 -19.61 -11.96
C VAL A 295 39.50 -18.78 -13.17
N ALA A 296 38.79 -17.70 -13.50
CA ALA A 296 39.18 -16.82 -14.60
C ALA A 296 40.48 -16.07 -14.31
N ILE A 297 40.67 -15.60 -13.07
CA ILE A 297 41.91 -14.94 -12.61
C ILE A 297 43.10 -15.91 -12.66
N ASP A 298 42.94 -17.14 -12.16
CA ASP A 298 43.99 -18.17 -12.20
C ASP A 298 44.42 -18.49 -13.64
N ASN A 299 43.46 -18.46 -14.57
CA ASN A 299 43.70 -18.60 -16.00
C ASN A 299 44.20 -17.32 -16.69
N ARG A 300 44.60 -16.29 -15.92
CA ARG A 300 45.11 -15.00 -16.40
C ARG A 300 44.15 -14.26 -17.35
N LYS A 301 42.84 -14.46 -17.19
CA LYS A 301 41.82 -13.74 -17.96
C LYS A 301 41.39 -12.46 -17.23
N CYS A 302 40.92 -11.48 -18.00
CA CYS A 302 40.20 -10.33 -17.46
C CYS A 302 38.75 -10.71 -17.15
N VAL A 303 38.21 -10.21 -16.03
CA VAL A 303 36.84 -10.48 -15.59
C VAL A 303 36.06 -9.19 -15.55
N VAL A 304 34.89 -9.19 -16.19
CA VAL A 304 33.92 -8.09 -16.14
C VAL A 304 32.61 -8.67 -15.61
N LEU A 305 32.06 -8.06 -14.56
CA LEU A 305 30.78 -8.46 -13.97
C LEU A 305 29.69 -7.46 -14.33
N LEU A 306 28.72 -7.89 -15.12
CA LEU A 306 27.52 -7.12 -15.46
C LEU A 306 26.38 -7.50 -14.50
N LEU A 307 25.90 -6.53 -13.73
CA LEU A 307 24.77 -6.70 -12.82
C LEU A 307 23.55 -5.97 -13.40
N LEU A 308 22.49 -6.72 -13.70
CA LEU A 308 21.24 -6.21 -14.24
C LEU A 308 20.14 -6.33 -13.20
N ASP A 309 19.31 -5.29 -13.08
CA ASP A 309 18.13 -5.29 -12.22
C ASP A 309 16.91 -4.82 -13.01
N MET A 310 15.79 -5.53 -12.87
CA MET A 310 14.55 -5.23 -13.58
C MET A 310 13.62 -4.42 -12.68
N SER A 311 13.25 -3.22 -13.15
CA SER A 311 12.25 -2.38 -12.48
C SER A 311 10.89 -3.09 -12.46
N ALA A 312 10.33 -3.30 -11.26
CA ALA A 312 9.00 -3.88 -11.09
C ALA A 312 8.79 -5.20 -11.87
N ALA A 313 9.73 -6.15 -11.72
CA ALA A 313 9.80 -7.37 -12.51
C ALA A 313 8.52 -8.21 -12.55
N PHE A 314 7.70 -8.20 -11.49
CA PHE A 314 6.42 -8.93 -11.46
C PHE A 314 5.27 -8.14 -12.09
N ASP A 315 5.29 -6.81 -11.95
CA ASP A 315 4.23 -5.93 -12.45
C ASP A 315 4.33 -5.68 -13.96
N THR A 316 5.50 -5.95 -14.54
CA THR A 316 5.82 -5.69 -15.96
C THR A 316 5.76 -6.95 -16.84
N VAL A 317 5.27 -8.07 -16.30
CA VAL A 317 5.15 -9.32 -17.05
C VAL A 317 4.02 -9.22 -18.07
N ASP A 318 4.37 -9.32 -19.35
CA ASP A 318 3.40 -9.49 -20.44
C ASP A 318 2.78 -10.90 -20.36
N HIS A 319 1.50 -10.97 -20.00
CA HIS A 319 0.78 -12.23 -19.82
C HIS A 319 0.68 -13.05 -21.12
N GLU A 320 0.55 -12.39 -22.28
CA GLU A 320 0.45 -13.08 -23.56
C GLU A 320 1.80 -13.72 -23.91
N LEU A 321 2.89 -12.97 -23.76
CA LEU A 321 4.24 -13.50 -23.99
C LEU A 321 4.58 -14.63 -23.00
N LEU A 322 4.17 -14.50 -21.73
CA LEU A 322 4.35 -15.55 -20.74
C LEU A 322 3.64 -16.84 -21.17
N LEU A 323 2.35 -16.76 -21.54
CA LEU A 323 1.57 -17.92 -21.97
C LEU A 323 2.13 -18.54 -23.25
N GLN A 324 2.55 -17.72 -24.22
CA GLN A 324 3.22 -18.20 -25.43
C GLN A 324 4.53 -18.94 -25.09
N ARG A 325 5.33 -18.42 -24.16
CA ARG A 325 6.57 -19.07 -23.70
C ARG A 325 6.27 -20.36 -22.93
N MET A 326 5.22 -20.39 -22.11
CA MET A 326 4.74 -21.60 -21.43
C MET A 326 4.39 -22.70 -22.43
N PHE A 327 3.65 -22.36 -23.48
CA PHE A 327 3.31 -23.27 -24.55
C PHE A 327 4.53 -23.76 -25.34
N LYS A 328 5.32 -22.84 -25.89
CA LYS A 328 6.39 -23.17 -26.83
C LYS A 328 7.63 -23.77 -26.17
N ARG A 329 8.09 -23.19 -25.06
CA ARG A 329 9.35 -23.60 -24.40
C ARG A 329 9.15 -24.73 -23.41
N PHE A 330 8.06 -24.67 -22.63
CA PHE A 330 7.85 -25.58 -21.50
C PHE A 330 6.86 -26.71 -21.82
N GLY A 331 6.26 -26.72 -23.02
CA GLY A 331 5.32 -27.74 -23.46
C GLY A 331 3.99 -27.70 -22.69
N ILE A 332 3.64 -26.57 -22.07
CA ILE A 332 2.41 -26.44 -21.29
C ILE A 332 1.24 -26.19 -22.24
N ASP A 333 0.30 -27.12 -22.30
CA ASP A 333 -0.76 -27.14 -23.32
C ASP A 333 -2.11 -27.51 -22.68
N GLY A 334 -3.18 -27.53 -23.47
CA GLY A 334 -4.48 -28.05 -23.10
C GLY A 334 -5.11 -27.40 -21.85
N GLN A 335 -5.57 -28.26 -20.93
CA GLN A 335 -6.26 -27.84 -19.70
C GLN A 335 -5.33 -27.06 -18.78
N VAL A 336 -4.07 -27.46 -18.67
CA VAL A 336 -3.09 -26.77 -17.82
C VAL A 336 -2.84 -25.35 -18.33
N LEU A 337 -2.64 -25.17 -19.63
CA LEU A 337 -2.46 -23.83 -20.22
C LEU A 337 -3.69 -22.95 -20.01
N ARG A 338 -4.89 -23.52 -20.17
CA ARG A 338 -6.17 -22.83 -19.91
C ARG A 338 -6.29 -22.39 -18.46
N TRP A 339 -5.84 -23.23 -17.51
CA TRP A 339 -5.84 -22.88 -16.09
C TRP A 339 -4.93 -21.69 -15.81
N PHE A 340 -3.71 -21.67 -16.36
CA PHE A 340 -2.80 -20.52 -16.22
C PHE A 340 -3.36 -19.26 -16.87
N GLN A 341 -4.00 -19.39 -18.04
CA GLN A 341 -4.69 -18.27 -18.68
C GLN A 341 -5.81 -17.72 -17.78
N SER A 342 -6.68 -18.59 -17.25
CA SER A 342 -7.75 -18.19 -16.32
C SER A 342 -7.20 -17.57 -15.03
N TYR A 343 -6.10 -18.12 -14.50
CA TYR A 343 -5.44 -17.63 -13.29
C TYR A 343 -4.87 -16.21 -13.44
N LEU A 344 -4.34 -15.87 -14.61
CA LEU A 344 -3.72 -14.57 -14.91
C LEU A 344 -4.74 -13.49 -15.35
N GLN A 345 -5.90 -13.90 -15.88
CA GLN A 345 -6.93 -12.99 -16.39
C GLN A 345 -7.95 -12.59 -15.32
N ASN A 346 -8.53 -11.40 -15.48
CA ASN A 346 -9.62 -10.85 -14.66
C ASN A 346 -9.35 -10.81 -13.15
N ARG A 347 -8.08 -10.74 -12.75
CA ARG A 347 -7.75 -10.58 -11.33
C ARG A 347 -8.12 -9.18 -10.85
N THR A 348 -8.75 -9.13 -9.69
CA THR A 348 -9.07 -7.87 -9.00
C THR A 348 -8.18 -7.72 -7.78
N GLN A 349 -7.90 -6.47 -7.43
CA GLN A 349 -7.10 -6.16 -6.25
C GLN A 349 -7.67 -4.93 -5.53
N SER A 350 -7.67 -4.97 -4.20
CA SER A 350 -8.06 -3.86 -3.35
C SER A 350 -6.87 -3.49 -2.45
N VAL A 351 -6.58 -2.19 -2.32
CA VAL A 351 -5.55 -1.73 -1.38
C VAL A 351 -6.22 -1.50 -0.04
N VAL A 352 -5.79 -2.24 0.98
CA VAL A 352 -6.08 -1.84 2.35
C VAL A 352 -5.08 -0.74 2.67
N ILE A 353 -5.54 0.49 2.50
CA ILE A 353 -4.96 1.61 3.22
C ILE A 353 -5.37 1.32 4.66
N ASP A 354 -4.46 0.73 5.44
CA ASP A 354 -4.51 0.96 6.87
C ASP A 354 -4.56 2.49 6.95
N ALA A 355 -5.74 3.04 7.23
CA ALA A 355 -5.79 4.38 7.75
C ALA A 355 -4.94 4.26 9.01
N ASP A 356 -3.68 4.65 8.90
CA ASP A 356 -2.96 5.23 10.03
C ASP A 356 -3.94 6.25 10.57
N GLU A 357 -4.71 5.87 11.59
CA GLU A 357 -5.33 6.68 12.65
C GLU A 357 -5.83 8.11 12.34
N ASP A 358 -6.03 8.46 11.08
CA ASP A 358 -6.18 9.80 10.58
C ASP A 358 -7.29 9.78 9.51
N SER A 359 -8.37 10.46 9.86
CA SER A 359 -9.59 10.71 9.08
C SER A 359 -10.55 9.53 8.86
N GLU A 360 -11.49 9.39 9.80
CA GLU A 360 -12.87 9.17 9.38
C GLU A 360 -13.32 10.34 8.50
N SER A 361 -13.46 10.09 7.21
CA SER A 361 -14.58 10.63 6.44
C SER A 361 -15.01 9.58 5.44
N VAL A 362 -16.08 8.87 5.77
CA VAL A 362 -16.89 8.13 4.79
C VAL A 362 -17.43 9.18 3.82
N HIS A 363 -16.87 9.20 2.62
CA HIS A 363 -17.60 9.66 1.45
C HIS A 363 -17.93 8.41 0.63
N GLU A 364 -19.17 7.96 0.74
CA GLU A 364 -19.80 7.18 -0.33
C GLU A 364 -19.77 8.07 -1.57
N ALA A 365 -18.86 7.77 -2.49
CA ALA A 365 -18.97 8.24 -3.86
C ALA A 365 -19.79 7.18 -4.60
N GLU A 366 -21.11 7.37 -4.64
CA GLU A 366 -21.93 6.88 -5.74
C GLU A 366 -21.37 7.51 -7.03
N GLY A 367 -20.55 6.75 -7.75
CA GLY A 367 -20.14 7.10 -9.10
C GLY A 367 -21.28 6.81 -10.07
N PRO A 368 -21.63 7.73 -10.98
CA PRO A 368 -22.70 7.51 -11.93
C PRO A 368 -22.29 6.45 -12.95
N ASP A 369 -23.28 5.69 -13.39
CA ASP A 369 -23.28 4.98 -14.67
C ASP A 369 -22.83 5.92 -15.79
N VAL A 370 -22.13 5.36 -16.79
CA VAL A 370 -21.98 5.81 -18.20
C VAL A 370 -20.64 5.32 -18.75
N SER A 371 -20.77 4.33 -19.62
CA SER A 371 -19.97 4.10 -20.82
C SER A 371 -19.29 5.36 -21.40
N ARG A 372 -17.95 5.40 -21.47
CA ARG A 372 -17.26 5.99 -22.63
C ARG A 372 -15.79 5.57 -22.70
N ASN A 373 -15.55 4.52 -23.50
CA ASN A 373 -14.34 4.46 -24.31
C ASN A 373 -14.40 5.66 -25.27
N GLU A 374 -13.50 6.62 -25.12
CA GLU A 374 -13.05 7.55 -26.15
C GLU A 374 -12.10 8.53 -25.45
N TYR A 375 -10.82 8.47 -25.77
CA TYR A 375 -9.94 9.62 -26.05
C TYR A 375 -8.51 9.09 -26.26
N LEU A 376 -8.33 8.39 -27.38
CA LEU A 376 -7.09 8.42 -28.15
C LEU A 376 -7.48 8.87 -29.56
N HIS A 377 -6.75 9.87 -30.06
CA HIS A 377 -6.77 10.48 -31.40
C HIS A 377 -7.82 11.57 -31.66
N GLU A 378 -7.37 12.83 -31.73
CA GLU A 378 -7.18 13.60 -32.97
C GLU A 378 -6.93 15.08 -32.60
N GLY A 379 -5.76 15.61 -32.99
CA GLY A 379 -5.38 17.01 -32.75
C GLY A 379 -3.91 17.23 -33.04
N GLY A 380 -3.62 17.81 -34.20
CA GLY A 380 -2.32 17.76 -34.86
C GLY A 380 -1.15 18.36 -34.08
N TRP A 381 -0.02 17.66 -34.16
CA TRP A 381 1.30 18.22 -33.90
C TRP A 381 1.59 19.30 -34.95
N GLN A 382 1.55 20.57 -34.55
CA GLN A 382 2.38 21.58 -35.20
C GLN A 382 3.62 21.76 -34.34
N ASN A 383 4.75 21.35 -34.91
CA ASN A 383 6.08 21.74 -34.47
C ASN A 383 6.14 23.27 -34.38
N VAL A 384 6.36 23.78 -33.17
CA VAL A 384 6.92 25.12 -33.01
C VAL A 384 7.99 25.02 -31.92
N ASP A 385 9.23 24.85 -32.36
CA ASP A 385 10.41 25.12 -31.53
C ASP A 385 10.37 26.60 -31.13
N ASN A 386 9.94 26.93 -29.90
CA ASN A 386 10.07 28.30 -29.40
C ASN A 386 10.31 28.37 -27.89
N PRO A 387 11.58 28.41 -27.43
CA PRO A 387 11.95 28.55 -26.01
C PRO A 387 11.58 29.91 -25.38
N LEU A 388 11.10 30.88 -26.16
CA LEU A 388 10.76 32.23 -25.68
C LEU A 388 9.35 32.34 -25.11
N HIS A 389 8.43 31.44 -25.48
CA HIS A 389 7.03 31.52 -25.04
C HIS A 389 6.83 31.09 -23.57
N GLU A 390 7.75 30.31 -22.99
CA GLU A 390 7.70 29.93 -21.57
C GLU A 390 8.18 31.05 -20.63
N LEU A 391 9.14 31.88 -21.06
CA LEU A 391 9.55 33.05 -20.29
C LEU A 391 8.49 34.16 -20.35
N GLU A 392 7.88 34.39 -21.52
CA GLU A 392 6.75 35.31 -21.64
C GLU A 392 5.51 34.80 -20.88
N PHE A 393 5.21 33.50 -20.89
CA PHE A 393 4.09 32.95 -20.12
C PHE A 393 4.29 33.08 -18.61
N VAL A 394 5.49 32.79 -18.10
CA VAL A 394 5.82 32.92 -16.67
C VAL A 394 5.90 34.40 -16.24
N GLN A 395 6.43 35.28 -17.09
CA GLN A 395 6.41 36.73 -16.84
C GLN A 395 4.98 37.30 -16.92
N ASN A 396 4.16 36.83 -17.86
CA ASN A 396 2.75 37.22 -17.97
C ASN A 396 1.90 36.66 -16.82
N GLU A 397 2.19 35.47 -16.28
CA GLU A 397 1.54 34.93 -15.08
C GLU A 397 1.98 35.64 -13.80
N MET A 398 3.26 35.99 -13.65
CA MET A 398 3.70 36.82 -12.51
C MET A 398 3.18 38.25 -12.62
N HIS A 399 3.14 38.82 -13.82
CA HIS A 399 2.56 40.14 -14.05
C HIS A 399 1.03 40.10 -13.84
N SER A 400 0.35 39.05 -14.31
CA SER A 400 -1.07 38.79 -14.05
C SER A 400 -1.33 38.57 -12.55
N PHE A 401 -0.46 37.87 -11.82
CA PHE A 401 -0.54 37.71 -10.36
C PHE A 401 -0.37 39.03 -9.61
N HIS A 402 0.54 39.90 -10.08
CA HIS A 402 0.74 41.24 -9.51
C HIS A 402 -0.41 42.19 -9.87
N LEU A 403 -0.95 42.13 -11.10
CA LEU A 403 -2.18 42.83 -11.51
C LEU A 403 -3.42 42.33 -10.74
N ASP A 404 -3.50 41.02 -10.47
CA ASP A 404 -4.53 40.39 -9.63
C ASP A 404 -4.45 40.87 -8.18
N GLN A 405 -3.27 41.32 -7.71
CA GLN A 405 -3.10 41.92 -6.39
C GLN A 405 -3.48 43.41 -6.36
N GLU A 406 -3.29 44.14 -7.46
CA GLU A 406 -3.69 45.55 -7.60
C GLU A 406 -5.22 45.74 -7.57
N HIS A 407 -6.00 44.69 -7.86
CA HIS A 407 -7.47 44.73 -7.84
C HIS A 407 -8.10 44.05 -6.61
N LEU A 408 -7.32 43.73 -5.57
CA LEU A 408 -7.85 43.19 -4.32
C LEU A 408 -8.47 44.30 -3.45
N GLU A 409 -9.79 44.45 -3.52
CA GLU A 409 -10.53 45.23 -2.52
C GLU A 409 -10.47 44.52 -1.16
N HIS A 410 -10.01 45.24 -0.15
CA HIS A 410 -9.99 44.76 1.22
C HIS A 410 -11.34 45.09 1.87
N ARG A 411 -12.03 44.10 2.44
CA ARG A 411 -13.28 44.33 3.19
C ARG A 411 -13.16 43.87 4.63
N GLN A 412 -13.69 44.69 5.53
CA GLN A 412 -13.68 44.39 6.95
C GLN A 412 -14.81 43.41 7.29
N CYS A 413 -14.45 42.29 7.91
CA CYS A 413 -15.41 41.31 8.39
C CYS A 413 -16.29 41.94 9.49
N THR A 414 -17.60 41.96 9.30
CA THR A 414 -18.55 42.54 10.27
C THR A 414 -18.55 41.81 11.62
N MET A 415 -18.14 40.53 11.65
CA MET A 415 -18.09 39.69 12.85
C MET A 415 -16.78 39.80 13.64
N CYS A 416 -15.62 39.72 12.98
CA CYS A 416 -14.32 39.76 13.67
C CYS A 416 -13.52 41.05 13.46
N LYS A 417 -14.03 41.98 12.65
CA LYS A 417 -13.41 43.28 12.34
C LYS A 417 -12.03 43.21 11.68
N GLU A 418 -11.57 42.04 11.23
CA GLU A 418 -10.36 41.89 10.42
C GLU A 418 -10.64 42.21 8.94
N ALA A 419 -9.70 42.86 8.27
CA ALA A 419 -9.74 43.12 6.82
C ALA A 419 -9.28 41.89 6.03
N TRP A 420 -10.02 41.53 4.98
CA TRP A 420 -9.70 40.40 4.12
C TRP A 420 -9.67 40.85 2.65
N PRO A 421 -8.65 40.45 1.88
CA PRO A 421 -8.62 40.72 0.45
C PRO A 421 -9.69 39.88 -0.26
N THR A 422 -10.53 40.52 -1.07
CA THR A 422 -11.63 39.88 -1.78
C THR A 422 -11.53 40.09 -3.28
N ARG A 423 -11.71 39.02 -4.05
CA ARG A 423 -11.63 39.00 -5.53
C ARG A 423 -12.97 39.24 -6.22
N GLN A 424 -14.06 39.38 -5.47
CA GLN A 424 -15.41 39.46 -6.01
C GLN A 424 -16.04 40.77 -5.59
N ASN A 425 -16.55 41.52 -6.57
CA ASN A 425 -17.37 42.70 -6.36
C ASN A 425 -18.73 42.26 -5.78
N LEU A 426 -18.73 41.90 -4.51
CA LEU A 426 -19.91 41.46 -3.77
C LEU A 426 -20.72 42.72 -3.45
N ALA A 427 -21.86 42.87 -4.14
CA ALA A 427 -22.82 43.96 -3.94
C ALA A 427 -23.43 44.04 -2.52
N SER A 428 -23.04 43.13 -1.62
CA SER A 428 -23.50 43.06 -0.23
C SER A 428 -22.63 43.93 0.68
N GLU A 429 -23.25 44.89 1.38
CA GLU A 429 -22.59 45.74 2.39
C GLU A 429 -22.03 44.93 3.58
N VAL A 430 -22.57 43.74 3.84
CA VAL A 430 -22.17 42.91 4.98
C VAL A 430 -21.23 41.81 4.52
N TYR A 431 -19.93 41.95 4.83
CA TYR A 431 -18.94 40.89 4.61
C TYR A 431 -18.70 40.09 5.90
N ILE A 432 -18.72 38.75 5.80
CA ILE A 432 -18.34 37.83 6.90
C ILE A 432 -17.30 36.86 6.32
N CYS A 433 -16.08 36.87 6.87
CA CYS A 433 -14.98 36.04 6.39
C CYS A 433 -15.29 34.53 6.58
N TYR A 434 -14.66 33.70 5.75
CA TYR A 434 -14.86 32.24 5.78
C TYR A 434 -14.63 31.64 7.18
N ARG A 435 -13.64 32.16 7.91
CA ARG A 435 -13.36 31.77 9.30
C ARG A 435 -14.56 31.99 10.22
N CYS A 436 -15.19 33.16 10.14
CA CYS A 436 -16.38 33.49 10.94
C CYS A 436 -17.64 32.77 10.45
N LYS A 437 -17.74 32.44 9.16
CA LYS A 437 -18.84 31.61 8.62
C LYS A 437 -18.76 30.15 9.10
N ARG A 438 -17.55 29.59 9.22
CA ARG A 438 -17.32 28.22 9.68
C ARG A 438 -17.60 28.05 11.17
N ASP A 439 -17.12 28.98 11.98
CA ASP A 439 -17.20 28.91 13.44
C ASP A 439 -18.57 29.45 13.92
N LYS A 440 -19.65 28.71 13.63
CA LYS A 440 -21.07 29.11 13.74
C LYS A 440 -21.61 29.58 15.10
N LYS A 441 -20.81 29.84 16.15
CA LYS A 441 -21.33 30.37 17.42
C LYS A 441 -20.31 31.27 18.13
N SER A 442 -20.59 32.57 18.11
CA SER A 442 -19.96 33.67 18.84
C SER A 442 -18.55 34.06 18.36
N PRO A 443 -18.33 35.31 17.90
CA PRO A 443 -17.00 35.78 17.57
C PRO A 443 -16.14 35.74 18.85
N LYS A 444 -14.95 35.15 18.78
CA LYS A 444 -13.92 35.38 19.79
C LYS A 444 -13.72 36.89 19.84
N LYS A 445 -14.14 37.54 20.92
CA LYS A 445 -13.86 38.97 21.17
C LYS A 445 -12.34 39.13 21.21
N PHE A 446 -11.74 39.46 20.07
CA PHE A 446 -10.50 40.20 20.04
C PHE A 446 -10.84 41.61 20.48
N SER A 447 -10.78 41.77 21.80
CA SER A 447 -10.46 42.96 22.60
C SER A 447 -10.91 44.34 22.12
N ALA A 448 -11.88 44.91 22.84
CA ALA A 448 -11.83 46.34 23.19
C ALA A 448 -10.77 46.62 24.29
N GLU A 449 -10.28 45.59 24.97
CA GLU A 449 -9.39 45.70 26.14
C GLU A 449 -7.88 45.73 25.81
N ASN A 450 -7.49 45.60 24.53
CA ASN A 450 -6.08 45.58 24.11
C ASN A 450 -5.70 46.75 23.19
N ASP A 451 -6.56 47.77 23.05
CA ASP A 451 -6.27 48.98 22.25
C ASP A 451 -5.79 48.72 20.80
N MET A 452 -6.17 47.57 20.24
CA MET A 452 -5.91 47.23 18.85
C MET A 452 -7.15 47.61 18.04
N ASP A 453 -7.19 48.86 17.60
CA ASP A 453 -8.20 49.35 16.65
C ASP A 453 -7.80 48.90 15.24
N PRO A 454 -8.50 47.94 14.61
CA PRO A 454 -8.33 47.69 13.20
C PRO A 454 -9.02 48.84 12.48
N GLY A 455 -8.27 49.94 12.30
CA GLY A 455 -8.79 51.17 11.70
C GLY A 455 -9.58 50.91 10.42
N THR A 456 -10.45 51.86 10.06
CA THR A 456 -11.30 51.76 8.87
C THR A 456 -10.46 51.44 7.64
N VAL A 457 -10.84 50.36 6.94
CA VAL A 457 -10.26 50.06 5.63
C VAL A 457 -10.58 51.26 4.72
N PRO A 458 -9.57 51.90 4.09
CA PRO A 458 -9.83 53.00 3.16
C PRO A 458 -10.82 52.55 2.08
N ALA A 459 -11.75 53.43 1.73
CA ALA A 459 -12.73 53.18 0.68
C ALA A 459 -12.07 52.95 -0.69
#